data_AF-A0A2B5XLE6-F1
#
_entry.id   AF-A0A2B5XLE6-F1
#
_cell.length_a   1.000
_cell.length_b   1.000
_cell.length_c   1.000
_cell.angle_alpha   90.00
_cell.angle_beta   90.00
_cell.angle_gamma   90.00
#
_symmetry.space_group_name_H-M   'P 1'
#
loop_
_entity.id
_entity.type
_entity.pdbx_description
1 polymer ?
#
loop_
_entity_poly.entity_id
_entity_poly.type
_entity_poly.pdbx_seq_one_letter_code
_entity_poly.pdbx_strand_id
1 'polypeptide(L)'
;MGKNYSIDRDSKGRYRHSYVFMRGANVEVKLLNHEELLKGKITSIEEYYCVLDVEGTSDSYQVTVNFSEVKYIRHEEFQTVEERSPKFNEGDKKTSFVFDIGEKIGCVFKDGKGIKGIILSEGAYYLYVKTEKEKYYTIMKSALSYIVHVKHDPLLETNDFYTEEMKLADYKKPTEYVFSVGDTITVYFPSGKNVSGVVLDESKYWLLLQTEKRQVTIFKGSYSYFKHETYDTKAYLYVGNKKLRKHLRNEE
;
A
#
# COMPACT_ATOMS: atom_id res chain seq x y z
N MET A 1 -26.12 -10.79 -1.13
CA MET A 1 -25.92 -10.05 -2.39
C MET A 1 -24.73 -9.13 -2.22
N GLY A 2 -23.60 -9.48 -2.83
CA GLY A 2 -22.33 -8.76 -2.66
C GLY A 2 -22.40 -7.38 -3.31
N LYS A 3 -22.03 -6.35 -2.55
CA LYS A 3 -21.81 -5.02 -3.08
C LYS A 3 -20.31 -4.76 -3.05
N ASN A 4 -19.66 -5.06 -4.17
CA ASN A 4 -18.32 -4.56 -4.46
C ASN A 4 -18.44 -3.04 -4.68
N TYR A 5 -18.38 -2.27 -3.60
CA TYR A 5 -18.16 -0.84 -3.72
C TYR A 5 -16.71 -0.62 -4.14
N SER A 6 -16.48 0.24 -5.14
CA SER A 6 -15.15 0.78 -5.41
C SER A 6 -14.62 1.42 -4.13
N ILE A 7 -13.41 1.05 -3.73
CA ILE A 7 -12.75 1.41 -2.46
C ILE A 7 -12.69 2.93 -2.25
N ASP A 8 -12.82 3.71 -3.33
CA ASP A 8 -12.69 5.15 -3.33
C ASP A 8 -14.02 5.90 -3.42
N ARG A 9 -15.18 5.28 -3.18
CA ARG A 9 -16.47 6.01 -3.14
C ARG A 9 -17.21 5.81 -1.82
N ASP A 10 -17.74 6.89 -1.28
CA ASP A 10 -18.63 6.81 -0.12
C ASP A 10 -19.98 6.18 -0.50
N SER A 11 -20.83 5.95 0.50
CA SER A 11 -22.17 5.39 0.32
C SER A 11 -23.10 6.24 -0.57
N LYS A 12 -22.67 7.44 -0.97
CA LYS A 12 -23.36 8.37 -1.88
C LYS A 12 -22.66 8.51 -3.24
N GLY A 13 -21.64 7.68 -3.51
CA GLY A 13 -20.91 7.68 -4.78
C GLY A 13 -19.89 8.81 -4.93
N ARG A 14 -19.58 9.56 -3.86
CA ARG A 14 -18.59 10.64 -3.87
C ARG A 14 -17.20 10.07 -3.61
N TYR A 15 -16.17 10.61 -4.26
CA TYR A 15 -14.81 10.14 -4.04
C TYR A 15 -14.41 10.27 -2.55
N ARG A 16 -14.18 9.15 -1.88
CA ARG A 16 -13.48 9.11 -0.59
C ARG A 16 -12.01 9.33 -0.90
N HIS A 17 -11.52 10.52 -0.56
CA HIS A 17 -10.10 10.74 -0.29
C HIS A 17 -9.13 10.27 -1.39
N SER A 18 -9.43 10.46 -2.68
CA SER A 18 -8.44 10.17 -3.73
C SER A 18 -7.48 11.37 -3.86
N TYR A 19 -6.50 11.50 -2.95
CA TYR A 19 -5.39 12.46 -3.06
C TYR A 19 -4.49 12.21 -4.25
N VAL A 20 -4.77 11.15 -5.01
CA VAL A 20 -4.04 10.86 -6.23
C VAL A 20 -4.01 12.12 -7.12
N PHE A 21 -5.09 12.93 -7.16
CA PHE A 21 -5.17 14.12 -8.04
C PHE A 21 -6.19 15.20 -7.63
N MET A 22 -6.03 16.39 -8.21
CA MET A 22 -7.13 17.30 -8.52
C MET A 22 -7.13 17.61 -10.02
N ARG A 23 -8.28 17.48 -10.68
CA ARG A 23 -8.45 17.92 -12.07
C ARG A 23 -8.10 19.40 -12.18
N GLY A 24 -7.31 19.75 -13.19
CA GLY A 24 -6.82 21.11 -13.40
C GLY A 24 -5.53 21.46 -12.66
N ALA A 25 -4.98 20.57 -11.82
CA ALA A 25 -3.69 20.80 -11.19
C ALA A 25 -2.54 20.64 -12.18
N ASN A 26 -1.53 21.51 -12.05
CA ASN A 26 -0.24 21.36 -12.73
C ASN A 26 0.62 20.36 -11.95
N VAL A 27 1.19 19.38 -12.64
CA VAL A 27 1.94 18.28 -12.03
C VAL A 27 3.22 17.96 -12.80
N GLU A 28 4.15 17.32 -12.09
CA GLU A 28 5.31 16.66 -12.69
C GLU A 28 5.27 15.16 -12.38
N VAL A 29 5.09 14.33 -13.41
CA VAL A 29 4.99 12.88 -13.28
C VAL A 29 6.34 12.23 -13.58
N LYS A 30 6.84 11.42 -12.64
CA LYS A 30 8.00 10.55 -12.83
C LYS A 30 7.52 9.14 -13.13
N LEU A 31 7.92 8.59 -14.27
CA LEU A 31 7.70 7.18 -14.59
C LEU A 31 8.86 6.31 -14.11
N LEU A 32 8.62 5.01 -13.94
CA LEU A 32 9.60 4.04 -13.43
C LEU A 32 10.85 3.93 -14.31
N ASN A 33 10.66 3.83 -15.62
CA ASN A 33 11.72 3.54 -16.59
C ASN A 33 12.00 4.71 -17.56
N HIS A 34 11.59 5.92 -17.20
CA HIS A 34 11.89 7.12 -17.98
C HIS A 34 12.68 8.11 -17.15
N GLU A 35 13.75 8.67 -17.72
CA GLU A 35 14.61 9.63 -17.02
C GLU A 35 13.96 11.00 -16.85
N GLU A 36 13.14 11.40 -17.81
CA GLU A 36 12.48 12.70 -17.82
C GLU A 36 11.24 12.74 -16.93
N LEU A 37 10.84 13.97 -16.57
CA LEU A 37 9.59 14.25 -15.89
C LEU A 37 8.59 14.77 -16.91
N LEU A 38 7.42 14.15 -16.97
CA LEU A 38 6.31 14.68 -17.75
C LEU A 38 5.68 15.83 -16.97
N LYS A 39 5.68 17.03 -17.54
CA LYS A 39 5.09 18.22 -16.90
C LYS A 39 3.83 18.60 -17.65
N GLY A 40 2.73 18.75 -16.94
CA GLY A 40 1.46 19.09 -17.58
C GLY A 40 0.33 19.32 -16.60
N LYS A 41 -0.83 19.67 -17.15
CA LYS A 41 -2.05 19.92 -16.40
C LYS A 41 -2.97 18.70 -16.49
N ILE A 42 -3.48 18.22 -15.37
CA ILE A 42 -4.38 17.06 -15.35
C ILE A 42 -5.75 17.45 -15.93
N THR A 43 -6.17 16.79 -17.00
CA THR A 43 -7.47 17.03 -17.64
C THR A 43 -8.51 15.98 -17.35
N SER A 44 -8.11 14.71 -17.20
CA SER A 44 -8.99 13.62 -16.74
C SER A 44 -8.26 12.67 -15.79
N ILE A 45 -9.05 12.01 -14.95
CA ILE A 45 -8.60 11.01 -13.98
C ILE A 45 -9.58 9.85 -14.07
N GLU A 46 -9.06 8.68 -14.43
CA GLU A 46 -9.79 7.43 -14.42
C GLU A 46 -9.19 6.47 -13.39
N GLU A 47 -9.77 5.29 -13.24
CA GLU A 47 -9.37 4.32 -12.21
C GLU A 47 -7.89 3.90 -12.30
N TYR A 48 -7.35 3.77 -13.52
CA TYR A 48 -6.01 3.23 -13.77
C TYR A 48 -5.06 4.20 -14.47
N TYR A 49 -5.55 5.37 -14.88
CA TYR A 49 -4.77 6.33 -15.64
C TYR A 49 -5.25 7.76 -15.44
N CYS A 50 -4.38 8.73 -15.76
CA CYS A 50 -4.77 10.13 -15.93
C CYS A 50 -4.40 10.62 -17.32
N VAL A 51 -4.98 11.75 -17.72
CA VAL A 51 -4.63 12.46 -18.95
C VAL A 51 -4.03 13.81 -18.57
N LEU A 52 -2.89 14.14 -19.18
CA LEU A 52 -2.16 15.40 -19.02
C LEU A 52 -2.23 16.19 -20.32
N ASP A 53 -2.55 17.47 -20.24
CA ASP A 53 -2.19 18.43 -21.28
C ASP A 53 -0.75 18.87 -21.05
N VAL A 54 0.13 18.60 -22.00
CA VAL A 54 1.56 18.92 -21.96
C VAL A 54 1.83 20.03 -22.96
N GLU A 55 2.55 21.06 -22.52
CA GLU A 55 3.05 22.11 -23.42
C GLU A 55 4.24 21.56 -24.20
N GLY A 56 4.08 21.41 -25.51
CA GLY A 56 5.16 21.09 -26.43
C GLY A 56 5.91 22.33 -26.91
N THR A 57 6.99 22.12 -27.64
CA THR A 57 7.83 23.20 -28.19
C THR A 57 7.15 24.02 -29.29
N SER A 58 6.11 23.48 -29.93
CA SER A 58 5.34 24.16 -30.98
C SER A 58 3.84 24.12 -30.74
N ASP A 59 3.30 22.99 -30.27
CA ASP A 59 1.88 22.80 -29.97
C ASP A 59 1.70 22.01 -28.66
N SER A 60 0.56 22.22 -27.99
CA SER A 60 0.17 21.38 -26.87
C SER A 60 -0.30 20.01 -27.35
N TYR A 61 -0.03 18.98 -26.55
CA TYR A 61 -0.45 17.62 -26.82
C TYR A 61 -0.95 16.95 -25.54
N GLN A 62 -1.70 15.86 -25.70
CA GLN A 62 -2.20 15.09 -24.57
C GLN A 62 -1.38 13.82 -24.35
N VAL A 63 -1.12 13.51 -23.08
CA VAL A 63 -0.46 12.27 -22.66
C VAL A 63 -1.36 11.52 -21.70
N THR A 64 -1.71 10.29 -22.06
CA THR A 64 -2.38 9.35 -21.16
C THR A 64 -1.32 8.58 -20.37
N VAL A 65 -1.36 8.69 -19.04
CA VAL A 65 -0.38 8.08 -18.15
C VAL A 65 -1.03 7.00 -17.30
N ASN A 66 -0.57 5.76 -17.46
CA ASN A 66 -1.01 4.62 -16.65
C ASN A 66 -0.34 4.65 -15.27
N PHE A 67 -1.14 4.55 -14.20
CA PHE A 67 -0.65 4.61 -12.81
C PHE A 67 0.28 3.47 -12.41
N SER A 68 0.19 2.31 -13.08
CA SER A 68 1.09 1.19 -12.83
C SER A 68 2.56 1.53 -13.20
N GLU A 69 2.76 2.45 -14.14
CA GLU A 69 4.08 2.91 -14.61
C GLU A 69 4.58 4.15 -13.87
N VAL A 70 3.73 4.78 -13.06
CA VAL A 70 4.07 5.98 -12.32
C VAL A 70 4.89 5.63 -11.08
N LYS A 71 6.03 6.28 -10.93
CA LYS A 71 6.86 6.22 -9.73
C LYS A 71 6.32 7.16 -8.65
N TYR A 72 6.19 8.43 -9.01
CA TYR A 72 5.57 9.45 -8.17
C TYR A 72 5.08 10.61 -9.03
N ILE A 73 4.24 11.43 -8.44
CA ILE A 73 3.74 12.67 -9.03
C ILE A 73 4.04 13.79 -8.04
N ARG A 74 4.75 14.82 -8.50
CA ARG A 74 4.99 16.04 -7.74
C ARG A 74 3.93 17.06 -8.10
N HIS A 75 3.38 17.73 -7.09
CA HIS A 75 2.35 18.75 -7.24
C HIS A 75 2.46 19.78 -6.11
N GLU A 76 1.63 20.82 -6.15
CA GLU A 76 1.46 21.76 -5.04
C GLU A 76 0.68 21.12 -3.88
N GLU A 77 0.69 21.76 -2.71
CA GLU A 77 -0.05 21.26 -1.56
C GLU A 77 -1.54 21.12 -1.89
N PHE A 78 -2.06 19.93 -1.63
CA PHE A 78 -3.47 19.64 -1.65
C PHE A 78 -4.09 19.84 -0.28
N GLN A 79 -5.27 20.46 -0.25
CA GLN A 79 -6.09 20.61 0.95
C GLN A 79 -6.24 19.30 1.74
N THR A 80 -6.22 19.39 3.06
CA THR A 80 -6.35 18.24 3.97
C THR A 80 -7.73 17.58 3.89
N VAL A 81 -7.90 16.42 4.53
CA VAL A 81 -9.15 15.64 4.47
C VAL A 81 -10.26 16.44 5.12
N GLU A 82 -9.89 17.08 6.23
CA GLU A 82 -10.67 17.99 7.04
C GLU A 82 -11.14 19.19 6.23
N GLU A 83 -10.24 19.81 5.45
CA GLU A 83 -10.54 20.99 4.64
C GLU A 83 -11.47 20.69 3.45
N ARG A 84 -11.37 19.48 2.88
CA ARG A 84 -12.17 19.05 1.71
C ARG A 84 -13.55 18.54 2.09
N SER A 85 -13.74 18.07 3.32
CA SER A 85 -14.98 17.43 3.76
C SER A 85 -15.85 18.40 4.58
N PRO A 86 -16.95 18.92 4.02
CA PRO A 86 -17.86 19.81 4.76
C PRO A 86 -18.60 19.08 5.91
N LYS A 87 -18.44 17.76 6.05
CA LYS A 87 -19.01 16.93 7.13
C LYS A 87 -17.95 15.97 7.68
N PHE A 88 -16.71 16.45 7.78
CA PHE A 88 -15.59 15.68 8.31
C PHE A 88 -15.96 14.97 9.63
N ASN A 89 -15.55 13.71 9.75
CA ASN A 89 -15.55 12.97 11.00
C ASN A 89 -14.15 12.37 11.26
N GLU A 90 -13.79 12.17 12.53
CA GLU A 90 -12.51 11.56 12.93
C GLU A 90 -12.21 10.23 12.23
N GLY A 91 -13.25 9.42 11.96
CA GLY A 91 -13.12 8.17 11.22
C GLY A 91 -12.66 8.32 9.78
N ASP A 92 -12.79 9.51 9.18
CA ASP A 92 -12.30 9.82 7.83
C ASP A 92 -10.77 9.92 7.77
N LYS A 93 -10.08 10.10 8.92
CA LYS A 93 -8.61 10.03 9.00
C LYS A 93 -8.07 8.61 9.04
N LYS A 94 -8.91 7.62 9.34
CA LYS A 94 -8.47 6.22 9.39
C LYS A 94 -8.13 5.76 7.97
N THR A 95 -6.89 5.36 7.79
CA THR A 95 -6.43 4.77 6.54
C THR A 95 -6.85 3.29 6.53
N SER A 96 -7.15 2.76 5.34
CA SER A 96 -7.57 1.36 5.18
C SER A 96 -6.40 0.38 5.12
N PHE A 97 -5.17 0.86 5.37
CA PHE A 97 -3.96 0.10 5.11
C PHE A 97 -3.09 -0.05 6.35
N VAL A 98 -2.02 0.73 6.52
CA VAL A 98 -0.95 0.40 7.47
C VAL A 98 -0.46 1.60 8.27
N PHE A 99 -0.56 2.81 7.73
CA PHE A 99 0.11 3.96 8.34
C PHE A 99 -0.86 4.99 8.88
N ASP A 100 -0.41 5.71 9.90
CA ASP A 100 -1.12 6.84 10.48
C ASP A 100 -0.80 8.14 9.73
N ILE A 101 -1.78 9.03 9.63
CA ILE A 101 -1.56 10.40 9.14
C ILE A 101 -0.63 11.14 10.12
N GLY A 102 0.38 11.83 9.59
CA GLY A 102 1.41 12.51 10.36
C GLY A 102 2.67 11.65 10.62
N GLU A 103 2.65 10.37 10.25
CA GLU A 103 3.78 9.48 10.45
C GLU A 103 4.97 9.83 9.54
N LYS A 104 6.19 9.76 10.09
CA LYS A 104 7.43 9.89 9.32
C LYS A 104 7.82 8.56 8.69
N ILE A 105 7.91 8.54 7.36
CA ILE A 105 8.28 7.35 6.59
C ILE A 105 9.46 7.59 5.64
N GLY A 106 10.14 6.50 5.30
CA GLY A 106 11.11 6.41 4.22
C GLY A 106 10.62 5.46 3.14
N CYS A 107 10.12 6.02 2.04
CA CYS A 107 9.73 5.28 0.85
C CYS A 107 10.97 4.84 0.06
N VAL A 108 11.17 3.53 -0.13
CA VAL A 108 12.25 3.00 -0.96
C VAL A 108 11.66 2.42 -2.23
N PHE A 109 12.10 2.93 -3.37
CA PHE A 109 11.61 2.55 -4.70
C PHE A 109 12.29 1.28 -5.22
N LYS A 110 11.65 0.68 -6.23
CA LYS A 110 12.17 -0.48 -6.98
C LYS A 110 13.49 -0.24 -7.70
N ASP A 111 13.89 1.01 -7.94
CA ASP A 111 15.22 1.36 -8.46
C ASP A 111 16.26 1.63 -7.35
N GLY A 112 15.89 1.38 -6.09
CA GLY A 112 16.74 1.56 -4.92
C GLY A 112 16.88 3.01 -4.43
N LYS A 113 16.36 4.01 -5.15
CA LYS A 113 16.29 5.40 -4.66
C LYS A 113 15.22 5.51 -3.56
N GLY A 114 15.22 6.61 -2.81
CA GLY A 114 14.22 6.80 -1.77
C GLY A 114 13.84 8.26 -1.51
N ILE A 115 12.64 8.43 -0.95
CA ILE A 115 12.09 9.70 -0.49
C ILE A 115 11.69 9.53 0.97
N LYS A 116 12.08 10.49 1.82
CA LYS A 116 11.61 10.58 3.20
C LYS A 116 10.58 11.70 3.32
N GLY A 117 9.59 11.50 4.16
CA GLY A 117 8.59 12.52 4.44
C GLY A 117 7.56 12.09 5.47
N ILE A 118 6.58 12.97 5.66
CA ILE A 118 5.45 12.80 6.55
C ILE A 118 4.22 12.41 5.72
N ILE A 119 3.49 11.39 6.15
CA ILE A 119 2.25 10.97 5.51
C ILE A 119 1.17 12.02 5.77
N LEU A 120 0.57 12.50 4.70
CA LEU A 120 -0.60 13.39 4.74
C LEU A 120 -1.89 12.62 4.42
N SER A 121 -1.80 11.56 3.63
CA SER A 121 -2.91 10.65 3.35
C SER A 121 -2.39 9.32 2.79
N GLU A 122 -3.19 8.27 2.93
CA GLU A 122 -2.91 6.94 2.37
C GLU A 122 -4.17 6.38 1.70
N GLY A 123 -3.99 5.81 0.51
CA GLY A 123 -5.00 5.01 -0.16
C GLY A 123 -4.50 3.60 -0.47
N ALA A 124 -5.35 2.77 -1.09
CA ALA A 124 -4.98 1.41 -1.45
C ALA A 124 -3.76 1.34 -2.40
N TYR A 125 -3.62 2.33 -3.30
CA TYR A 125 -2.61 2.33 -4.36
C TYR A 125 -1.50 3.37 -4.20
N TYR A 126 -1.63 4.31 -3.27
CA TYR A 126 -0.73 5.45 -3.19
C TYR A 126 -0.50 5.93 -1.76
N LEU A 127 0.53 6.75 -1.59
CA LEU A 127 0.85 7.53 -0.39
C LEU A 127 0.99 8.99 -0.78
N TYR A 128 0.29 9.88 -0.07
CA TYR A 128 0.49 11.32 -0.19
C TYR A 128 1.45 11.78 0.90
N VAL A 129 2.63 12.27 0.49
CA VAL A 129 3.76 12.52 1.39
C VAL A 129 4.30 13.93 1.21
N LYS A 130 4.55 14.60 2.34
CA LYS A 130 5.27 15.87 2.42
C LYS A 130 6.72 15.64 2.84
N THR A 131 7.66 16.09 2.03
CA THR A 131 9.09 16.00 2.35
C THR A 131 9.55 17.16 3.23
N GLU A 132 10.70 17.01 3.89
CA GLU A 132 11.33 18.07 4.69
C GLU A 132 11.66 19.35 3.90
N LYS A 133 11.71 19.27 2.57
CA LYS A 133 11.93 20.42 1.67
C LYS A 133 10.61 21.06 1.22
N GLU A 134 9.52 20.84 1.95
CA GLU A 134 8.18 21.37 1.64
C GLU A 134 7.70 20.99 0.23
N LYS A 135 8.11 19.82 -0.26
CA LYS A 135 7.62 19.25 -1.53
C LYS A 135 6.63 18.15 -1.29
N TYR A 136 5.58 18.14 -2.12
CA TYR A 136 4.42 17.27 -2.02
C TYR A 136 4.45 16.22 -3.13
N TYR A 137 4.27 14.96 -2.73
CA TYR A 137 4.35 13.81 -3.64
C TYR A 137 3.19 12.85 -3.43
N THR A 138 2.53 12.47 -4.52
CA THR A 138 1.72 11.24 -4.59
C THR A 138 2.64 10.13 -5.08
N ILE A 139 2.98 9.21 -4.19
CA ILE A 139 3.87 8.07 -4.46
C ILE A 139 3.01 6.84 -4.70
N MET A 140 3.22 6.16 -5.83
CA MET A 140 2.50 4.91 -6.12
C MET A 140 3.12 3.74 -5.35
N LYS A 141 2.29 2.97 -4.64
CA LYS A 141 2.76 1.79 -3.89
C LYS A 141 3.33 0.71 -4.81
N SER A 142 2.82 0.60 -6.04
CA SER A 142 3.36 -0.29 -7.08
C SER A 142 4.83 0.00 -7.43
N ALA A 143 5.29 1.24 -7.22
CA ALA A 143 6.66 1.65 -7.48
C ALA A 143 7.61 1.39 -6.30
N LEU A 144 7.08 1.05 -5.12
CA LEU A 144 7.86 0.84 -3.91
C LEU A 144 8.38 -0.59 -3.81
N SER A 145 9.58 -0.73 -3.29
CA SER A 145 10.08 -1.99 -2.75
C SER A 145 9.58 -2.19 -1.32
N TYR A 146 9.81 -1.21 -0.46
CA TYR A 146 9.41 -1.26 0.95
C TYR A 146 9.33 0.15 1.54
N ILE A 147 8.70 0.23 2.70
CA ILE A 147 8.57 1.46 3.49
C ILE A 147 9.21 1.26 4.84
N VAL A 148 10.06 2.21 5.20
CA VAL A 148 10.66 2.31 6.52
C VAL A 148 9.81 3.24 7.37
N HIS A 149 9.55 2.87 8.60
CA HIS A 149 8.71 3.67 9.49
C HIS A 149 9.10 3.46 10.97
N VAL A 150 8.40 4.16 11.86
CA VAL A 150 8.60 3.99 13.32
C VAL A 150 8.01 2.67 13.79
N LYS A 151 8.14 2.35 15.07
CA LYS A 151 7.55 1.13 15.63
C LYS A 151 6.03 1.19 15.45
N HIS A 152 5.50 0.23 14.71
CA HIS A 152 4.11 -0.18 14.72
C HIS A 152 3.94 -1.34 15.70
N ASP A 153 2.82 -1.30 16.41
CA ASP A 153 2.36 -2.46 17.14
C ASP A 153 1.62 -3.37 16.14
N PRO A 154 2.00 -4.66 16.06
CA PRO A 154 1.29 -5.63 15.23
C PRO A 154 -0.19 -5.63 15.58
N LEU A 155 -1.02 -5.10 14.68
CA LEU A 155 -2.46 -5.15 14.81
C LEU A 155 -2.91 -6.52 14.34
N LEU A 156 -2.94 -7.48 15.27
CA LEU A 156 -3.71 -8.72 15.12
C LEU A 156 -5.23 -8.44 15.19
N GLU A 157 -5.69 -7.33 14.60
CA GLU A 157 -7.11 -7.09 14.37
C GLU A 157 -7.50 -7.77 13.05
N THR A 158 -7.64 -9.10 13.15
CA THR A 158 -8.57 -9.95 12.38
C THR A 158 -8.48 -9.98 10.84
N ASN A 159 -8.32 -11.19 10.29
CA ASN A 159 -9.10 -11.57 9.11
C ASN A 159 -9.44 -13.09 9.05
N ASP A 160 -10.76 -13.30 8.93
CA ASP A 160 -11.62 -14.37 8.40
C ASP A 160 -11.56 -15.87 8.76
N PHE A 161 -10.63 -16.38 9.57
CA PHE A 161 -10.73 -17.80 9.97
C PHE A 161 -10.37 -18.14 11.42
N TYR A 162 -9.82 -17.22 12.21
CA TYR A 162 -9.39 -17.54 13.57
C TYR A 162 -10.44 -17.12 14.61
N THR A 163 -11.44 -17.99 14.84
CA THR A 163 -12.52 -17.80 15.82
C THR A 163 -12.06 -18.17 17.24
N GLU A 164 -12.78 -17.70 18.27
CA GLU A 164 -12.52 -18.03 19.68
C GLU A 164 -12.56 -19.54 19.97
N GLU A 165 -13.39 -20.30 19.24
CA GLU A 165 -13.46 -21.77 19.35
C GLU A 165 -12.17 -22.47 18.92
N MET A 166 -11.51 -21.96 17.86
CA MET A 166 -10.23 -22.51 17.41
C MET A 166 -9.10 -22.19 18.39
N LYS A 167 -9.16 -21.04 19.08
CA LYS A 167 -8.22 -20.68 20.15
C LYS A 167 -8.34 -21.63 21.34
N LEU A 168 -9.56 -21.94 21.76
CA LEU A 168 -9.82 -22.80 22.92
C LEU A 168 -9.38 -24.26 22.70
N ALA A 169 -9.33 -24.72 21.45
CA ALA A 169 -8.88 -26.05 21.08
C ALA A 169 -7.39 -26.13 20.70
N ASP A 170 -6.59 -25.13 21.07
CA ASP A 170 -5.13 -25.04 20.82
C ASP A 170 -4.72 -25.17 19.33
N TYR A 171 -5.61 -24.83 18.40
CA TYR A 171 -5.28 -24.86 16.98
C TYR A 171 -4.39 -23.67 16.63
N LYS A 172 -3.21 -23.92 16.05
CA LYS A 172 -2.35 -22.86 15.52
C LYS A 172 -3.03 -22.20 14.30
N LYS A 173 -3.23 -20.88 14.35
CA LYS A 173 -3.81 -20.07 13.26
C LYS A 173 -3.21 -20.48 11.91
N PRO A 174 -3.99 -21.07 11.01
CA PRO A 174 -3.54 -21.33 9.66
C PRO A 174 -3.68 -20.03 8.87
N THR A 175 -2.60 -19.27 8.79
CA THR A 175 -2.58 -18.11 7.91
C THR A 175 -2.51 -18.61 6.46
N GLU A 176 -3.29 -18.03 5.55
CA GLU A 176 -3.11 -18.16 4.09
C GLU A 176 -1.76 -17.55 3.62
N TYR A 177 -0.85 -17.31 4.55
CA TYR A 177 0.27 -16.41 4.46
C TYR A 177 1.54 -17.15 4.86
N VAL A 178 2.58 -16.99 4.07
CA VAL A 178 3.72 -17.90 3.97
C VAL A 178 4.48 -18.00 5.29
N PHE A 179 4.45 -16.95 6.12
CA PHE A 179 5.31 -16.82 7.29
C PHE A 179 4.54 -16.78 8.61
N SER A 180 5.19 -17.24 9.66
CA SER A 180 4.74 -17.14 11.05
C SER A 180 5.44 -15.97 11.73
N VAL A 181 4.78 -15.38 12.73
CA VAL A 181 5.44 -14.37 13.58
C VAL A 181 6.64 -15.01 14.27
N GLY A 182 7.78 -14.33 14.23
CA GLY A 182 9.06 -14.85 14.72
C GLY A 182 9.95 -15.48 13.65
N ASP A 183 9.42 -15.79 12.45
CA ASP A 183 10.24 -16.32 11.36
C ASP A 183 11.29 -15.28 10.95
N THR A 184 12.53 -15.75 10.79
CA THR A 184 13.60 -14.93 10.21
C THR A 184 13.61 -15.14 8.71
N ILE A 185 13.50 -14.05 7.95
CA ILE A 185 13.49 -14.09 6.50
C ILE A 185 14.40 -13.01 5.90
N THR A 186 14.81 -13.24 4.66
CA THR A 186 15.42 -12.24 3.79
C THR A 186 14.56 -12.05 2.56
N VAL A 187 14.11 -10.81 2.33
CA VAL A 187 13.31 -10.42 1.17
C VAL A 187 14.23 -9.87 0.09
N TYR A 188 14.13 -10.40 -1.13
CA TYR A 188 14.88 -9.92 -2.29
C TYR A 188 13.98 -9.13 -3.23
N PHE A 189 14.47 -7.97 -3.69
CA PHE A 189 13.73 -7.05 -4.56
C PHE A 189 14.28 -7.03 -5.98
N PRO A 190 13.48 -6.58 -6.98
CA PRO A 190 13.94 -6.43 -8.36
C PRO A 190 15.15 -5.51 -8.53
N SER A 191 15.40 -4.58 -7.61
CA SER A 191 16.61 -3.74 -7.60
C SER A 191 17.91 -4.50 -7.33
N GLY A 192 17.85 -5.77 -6.93
CA GLY A 192 18.98 -6.51 -6.36
C GLY A 192 19.24 -6.20 -4.88
N LYS A 193 18.51 -5.24 -4.28
CA LYS A 193 18.55 -5.01 -2.82
C LYS A 193 17.82 -6.13 -2.08
N ASN A 194 18.19 -6.33 -0.83
CA ASN A 194 17.49 -7.22 0.07
C ASN A 194 17.29 -6.58 1.46
N VAL A 195 16.30 -7.09 2.18
CA VAL A 195 16.01 -6.72 3.58
C VAL A 195 15.85 -8.00 4.38
N SER A 196 16.66 -8.17 5.42
CA SER A 196 16.51 -9.27 6.37
C SER A 196 15.86 -8.77 7.66
N GLY A 197 14.98 -9.58 8.23
CA GLY A 197 14.29 -9.23 9.47
C GLY A 197 13.43 -10.36 10.00
N VAL A 198 12.92 -10.13 11.21
CA VAL A 198 11.98 -11.01 11.90
C VAL A 198 10.56 -10.59 11.55
N VAL A 199 9.71 -11.55 11.17
CA VAL A 199 8.30 -11.30 10.88
C VAL A 199 7.57 -10.91 12.15
N LEU A 200 6.98 -9.71 12.16
CA LEU A 200 6.14 -9.23 13.25
C LEU A 200 4.65 -9.39 12.95
N ASP A 201 4.26 -9.23 11.68
CA ASP A 201 2.89 -9.40 11.23
C ASP A 201 2.83 -9.66 9.72
N GLU A 202 1.77 -10.32 9.27
CA GLU A 202 1.52 -10.61 7.86
C GLU A 202 0.03 -10.49 7.53
N SER A 203 -0.25 -9.67 6.52
CA SER A 203 -1.61 -9.47 5.98
C SER A 203 -1.68 -9.87 4.51
N LYS A 204 -2.87 -9.74 3.90
CA LYS A 204 -3.11 -10.12 2.50
C LYS A 204 -2.20 -9.42 1.51
N TYR A 205 -1.87 -8.16 1.76
CA TYR A 205 -1.15 -7.31 0.81
C TYR A 205 0.21 -6.83 1.31
N TRP A 206 0.56 -7.08 2.58
CA TRP A 206 1.79 -6.58 3.16
C TRP A 206 2.35 -7.53 4.23
N LEU A 207 3.63 -7.34 4.54
CA LEU A 207 4.40 -8.03 5.56
C LEU A 207 5.15 -6.99 6.40
N LEU A 208 5.05 -7.06 7.72
CA LEU A 208 5.77 -6.19 8.65
C LEU A 208 6.98 -6.95 9.20
N LEU A 209 8.16 -6.37 8.99
CA LEU A 209 9.43 -6.92 9.47
C LEU A 209 10.08 -6.00 10.49
N GLN A 210 10.61 -6.60 11.54
CA GLN A 210 11.59 -5.97 12.40
C GLN A 210 13.00 -6.24 11.85
N THR A 211 13.68 -5.18 11.43
CA THR A 211 15.12 -5.22 11.16
C THR A 211 15.90 -4.83 12.41
N GLU A 212 17.24 -4.95 12.40
CA GLU A 212 18.07 -4.50 13.53
C GLU A 212 17.84 -3.05 13.95
N LYS A 213 17.50 -2.17 13.00
CA LYS A 213 17.46 -0.71 13.23
C LYS A 213 16.06 -0.11 13.29
N ARG A 214 15.08 -0.74 12.64
CA ARG A 214 13.75 -0.17 12.39
C ARG A 214 12.76 -1.22 11.90
N GLN A 215 11.49 -0.86 11.93
CA GLN A 215 10.48 -1.63 11.24
C GLN A 215 10.39 -1.26 9.77
N VAL A 216 10.00 -2.26 8.98
CA VAL A 216 9.86 -2.16 7.54
C VAL A 216 8.58 -2.87 7.12
N THR A 217 7.72 -2.15 6.42
CA THR A 217 6.55 -2.72 5.74
C THR A 217 6.90 -3.02 4.29
N ILE A 218 6.65 -4.26 3.88
CA ILE A 218 6.90 -4.77 2.53
C ILE A 218 5.56 -5.10 1.89
N PHE A 219 5.25 -4.50 0.74
CA PHE A 219 4.06 -4.89 -0.02
C PHE A 219 4.31 -6.21 -0.75
N LYS A 220 3.35 -7.12 -0.73
CA LYS A 220 3.47 -8.44 -1.36
C LYS A 220 3.55 -8.38 -2.90
N GLY A 221 3.17 -7.25 -3.51
CA GLY A 221 3.39 -6.99 -4.94
C GLY A 221 4.78 -6.45 -5.29
N SER A 222 5.68 -6.32 -4.32
CA SER A 222 6.94 -5.59 -4.49
C SER A 222 8.21 -6.44 -4.45
N TYR A 223 8.15 -7.66 -3.90
CA TYR A 223 9.32 -8.55 -3.79
C TYR A 223 9.48 -9.44 -5.03
N SER A 224 10.69 -9.95 -5.25
CA SER A 224 10.99 -10.97 -6.26
C SER A 224 10.87 -12.38 -5.67
N TYR A 225 11.53 -12.61 -4.55
CA TYR A 225 11.40 -13.85 -3.78
C TYR A 225 11.78 -13.62 -2.31
N PHE A 226 11.42 -14.58 -1.47
CA PHE A 226 11.87 -14.65 -0.09
C PHE A 226 12.87 -15.80 0.06
N LYS A 227 13.91 -15.56 0.84
CA LYS A 227 14.76 -16.63 1.39
C LYS A 227 14.39 -16.77 2.86
N HIS A 228 14.09 -17.97 3.28
CA HIS A 228 13.69 -18.30 4.63
C HIS A 228 14.20 -19.70 4.98
N GLU A 229 14.16 -20.06 6.26
CA GLU A 229 14.50 -21.41 6.69
C GLU A 229 13.46 -22.44 6.22
N THR A 230 13.77 -23.73 6.34
CA THR A 230 12.81 -24.77 5.98
C THR A 230 11.69 -24.81 7.01
N TYR A 231 10.52 -24.31 6.60
CA TYR A 231 9.28 -24.39 7.38
C TYR A 231 8.33 -25.39 6.74
N ASP A 232 7.53 -26.08 7.54
CA ASP A 232 6.47 -26.94 7.03
C ASP A 232 5.51 -26.12 6.15
N THR A 233 5.32 -26.55 4.90
CA THR A 233 4.59 -25.76 3.92
C THR A 233 3.10 -25.69 4.25
N LYS A 234 2.59 -24.47 4.43
CA LYS A 234 1.20 -24.17 4.84
C LYS A 234 0.13 -24.58 3.83
N ALA A 235 0.50 -25.07 2.65
CA ALA A 235 -0.42 -25.58 1.64
C ALA A 235 -1.26 -26.78 2.13
N TYR A 236 -0.73 -27.61 3.04
CA TYR A 236 -1.48 -28.69 3.67
C TYR A 236 -2.50 -28.19 4.71
N LEU A 237 -2.23 -27.06 5.36
CA LEU A 237 -3.14 -26.44 6.34
C LEU A 237 -4.40 -25.89 5.66
N TYR A 238 -4.27 -25.25 4.49
CA TYR A 238 -5.44 -24.76 3.72
C TYR A 238 -6.39 -25.90 3.31
N VAL A 239 -5.84 -27.01 2.80
CA VAL A 239 -6.63 -28.19 2.45
C VAL A 239 -7.25 -28.84 3.69
N GLY A 240 -6.52 -28.87 4.81
CA GLY A 240 -7.01 -29.32 6.11
C GLY A 240 -8.20 -28.49 6.62
N ASN A 241 -8.11 -27.16 6.56
CA ASN A 241 -9.18 -26.26 7.01
C ASN A 241 -10.41 -26.31 6.12
N LYS A 242 -10.23 -26.41 4.80
CA LYS A 242 -11.36 -26.58 3.88
C LYS A 242 -12.13 -27.87 4.18
N LYS A 243 -11.43 -28.94 4.57
CA LYS A 243 -12.03 -30.20 5.02
C LYS A 243 -12.71 -30.04 6.39
N LEU A 244 -12.08 -29.38 7.35
CA LEU A 244 -12.64 -29.10 8.67
C LEU A 244 -13.95 -28.28 8.59
N ARG A 245 -13.97 -27.22 7.76
CA ARG A 245 -15.17 -26.41 7.50
C ARG A 245 -16.34 -27.25 6.95
N LYS A 246 -16.04 -28.28 6.15
CA LYS A 246 -17.05 -29.20 5.63
C LYS A 246 -17.57 -30.14 6.72
N HIS A 247 -16.71 -30.58 7.65
CA HIS A 247 -17.12 -31.41 8.79
C HIS A 247 -18.01 -30.63 9.76
N LEU A 248 -17.57 -29.46 10.22
CA LEU A 248 -18.32 -28.65 11.19
C LEU A 248 -19.70 -28.20 10.66
N ARG A 249 -19.84 -28.02 9.34
CA ARG A 249 -21.14 -27.72 8.70
C ARG A 249 -22.10 -28.90 8.59
N ASN A 250 -21.60 -30.12 8.77
CA ASN A 250 -22.36 -31.35 8.65
C ASN A 250 -22.68 -31.97 10.02
N GLU A 251 -22.21 -31.36 11.12
CA GLU A 251 -22.51 -31.76 12.50
C GLU A 251 -23.57 -30.86 13.17
N GLU A 252 -24.11 -29.87 12.45
CA GLU A 252 -25.38 -29.17 12.72
C GLU A 252 -26.53 -29.80 11.92
#